data_AF-A0A926F998-F1
#
_entry.id   AF-A0A926F998-F1
#
_cell.length_a   1.000
_cell.length_b   1.000
_cell.length_c   1.000
_cell.angle_alpha   90.00
_cell.angle_beta   90.00
_cell.angle_gamma   90.00
#
_symmetry.space_group_name_H-M   'P 1'
#
loop_
_entity.id
_entity.type
_entity.pdbx_description
1 polymer ?
#
loop_
_entity_poly.entity_id
_entity_poly.type
_entity_poly.pdbx_seq_one_letter_code
_entity_poly.pdbx_strand_id
1 'polypeptide(L)'
;MKKLESSLKNMLLVLTGVTAISVALLAFVNELTKGPIAEANVKTLNEALKQVLPAFNNNPVAESDTIFSEKGGKKTVDFIIYPAKEGDKWVGSAVQATSMGFGGELKLLVGFDSEGKIYNYSLLSHAETPGLGSKAADWFKEGNKGSIKGMNPGETPLTVSKDGGQIDAITASTITSRAFLKAVNAAYSAYNGSGDATTGASQRAVVEPADAISAN
;
A
#
# COMPACT_ATOMS: atom_id res chain seq x y z
N MET A 1 3.38 6.04 57.74
CA MET A 1 2.68 5.05 56.87
C MET A 1 3.31 3.68 57.10
N LYS A 2 2.51 2.66 57.41
CA LYS A 2 3.00 1.28 57.61
C LYS A 2 3.51 0.76 56.26
N LYS A 3 4.77 0.31 56.19
CA LYS A 3 5.33 -0.29 54.96
C LYS A 3 4.51 -1.55 54.66
N LEU A 4 3.78 -1.56 53.54
CA LEU A 4 3.14 -2.79 53.06
C LEU A 4 4.26 -3.75 52.67
N GLU A 5 4.31 -4.92 53.31
CA GLU A 5 5.30 -5.93 52.97
C GLU A 5 5.08 -6.38 51.52
N SER A 6 6.19 -6.52 50.79
CA SER A 6 6.20 -7.03 49.42
C SER A 6 5.81 -8.50 49.45
N SER A 7 4.52 -8.76 49.30
CA SER A 7 3.97 -10.11 49.12
C SER A 7 3.53 -10.28 47.67
N LEU A 8 3.57 -11.51 47.16
CA LEU A 8 3.12 -11.83 45.80
C LEU A 8 1.71 -11.28 45.52
N LYS A 9 0.81 -11.36 46.52
CA LYS A 9 -0.55 -10.81 46.44
C LYS A 9 -0.56 -9.28 46.30
N ASN A 10 0.22 -8.56 47.10
CA ASN A 10 0.28 -7.10 47.05
C ASN A 10 0.91 -6.61 45.74
N MET A 11 1.97 -7.30 45.27
CA MET A 11 2.61 -7.01 43.99
C MET A 11 1.65 -7.24 42.81
N LEU A 12 0.93 -8.38 42.80
CA LEU A 12 -0.05 -8.69 41.76
C LEU A 12 -1.18 -7.66 41.71
N LEU A 13 -1.70 -7.25 42.87
CA LEU A 13 -2.80 -6.30 42.98
C LEU A 13 -2.37 -4.91 42.49
N VAL A 14 -1.17 -4.45 42.88
CA VAL A 14 -0.62 -3.17 42.40
C VAL A 14 -0.36 -3.21 40.89
N LEU A 15 0.26 -4.28 40.37
CA LEU A 15 0.55 -4.38 38.93
C LEU A 15 -0.75 -4.43 38.11
N THR A 16 -1.75 -5.18 38.56
CA THR A 16 -3.07 -5.25 37.91
C THR A 16 -3.76 -3.89 37.95
N GLY A 17 -3.70 -3.18 39.08
CA GLY A 17 -4.28 -1.84 39.20
C GLY A 17 -3.62 -0.84 38.26
N VAL A 18 -2.28 -0.80 38.24
CA VAL A 18 -1.53 0.11 37.35
C VAL A 18 -1.80 -0.22 35.88
N THR A 19 -1.75 -1.50 35.50
CA THR A 19 -2.03 -1.91 34.11
C THR A 19 -3.46 -1.60 33.68
N ALA A 20 -4.45 -1.83 34.55
CA ALA A 20 -5.84 -1.48 34.26
C ALA A 20 -6.02 0.04 34.03
N ILE A 21 -5.38 0.87 34.86
CA ILE A 21 -5.41 2.33 34.70
C ILE A 21 -4.71 2.73 33.39
N SER A 22 -3.54 2.17 33.08
CA SER A 22 -2.81 2.47 31.85
C SER A 22 -3.61 2.09 30.59
N VAL A 23 -4.26 0.92 30.58
CA VAL A 23 -5.10 0.48 29.46
C VAL A 23 -6.34 1.37 29.33
N ALA A 24 -6.99 1.75 30.44
CA ALA A 24 -8.15 2.64 30.42
C ALA A 24 -7.80 4.02 29.85
N LEU A 25 -6.66 4.59 30.27
CA LEU A 25 -6.17 5.86 29.72
C LEU A 25 -5.84 5.77 28.24
N LEU A 26 -5.14 4.69 27.82
CA LEU A 26 -4.82 4.48 26.41
C LEU A 26 -6.08 4.30 25.55
N ALA A 27 -7.07 3.55 26.06
CA ALA A 27 -8.34 3.35 25.38
C ALA A 27 -9.12 4.67 25.23
N PHE A 28 -9.15 5.49 26.28
CA PHE A 28 -9.80 6.81 26.24
C PHE A 28 -9.13 7.76 25.23
N VAL A 29 -7.80 7.85 25.24
CA VAL A 29 -7.05 8.68 24.29
C VAL A 29 -7.24 8.16 22.86
N ASN A 30 -7.21 6.84 22.66
CA ASN A 30 -7.51 6.22 21.36
C ASN A 30 -8.91 6.62 20.87
N GLU A 31 -9.94 6.52 21.71
CA GLU A 31 -11.30 6.87 21.31
C GLU A 31 -11.45 8.35 20.92
N LEU A 32 -10.86 9.27 21.69
CA LEU A 32 -10.89 10.70 21.37
C LEU A 32 -10.11 11.05 20.11
N THR A 33 -9.05 10.31 19.78
CA THR A 33 -8.19 10.60 18.63
C THR A 33 -8.67 9.95 17.33
N LYS A 34 -9.49 8.90 17.40
CA LYS A 34 -10.03 8.20 16.22
C LYS A 34 -10.72 9.14 15.22
N GLY A 35 -11.59 10.03 15.70
CA GLY A 35 -12.32 10.97 14.84
C GLY A 35 -11.39 11.91 14.06
N PRO A 36 -10.55 12.71 14.76
CA PRO A 36 -9.60 13.60 14.11
C PRO A 36 -8.61 12.89 13.17
N ILE A 37 -8.15 11.68 13.52
CA ILE A 37 -7.27 10.87 12.66
C ILE A 37 -7.99 10.46 11.38
N ALA A 38 -9.25 10.03 11.48
CA ALA A 38 -10.04 9.66 10.31
C ALA A 38 -10.24 10.85 9.38
N GLU A 39 -10.60 12.03 9.90
CA GLU A 39 -10.76 13.25 9.10
C GLU A 39 -9.44 13.69 8.45
N ALA A 40 -8.33 13.65 9.19
CA ALA A 40 -7.01 13.95 8.65
C ALA A 40 -6.64 13.00 7.50
N ASN A 41 -6.88 11.70 7.67
CA ASN A 41 -6.60 10.70 6.63
C ASN A 41 -7.47 10.92 5.38
N VAL A 42 -8.75 11.24 5.54
CA VAL A 42 -9.65 11.55 4.42
C VAL A 42 -9.19 12.81 3.69
N LYS A 43 -8.77 13.84 4.43
CA LYS A 43 -8.22 15.07 3.83
C LYS A 43 -6.94 14.78 3.05
N THR A 44 -5.99 14.05 3.65
CA THR A 44 -4.75 13.65 2.98
C THR A 44 -5.02 12.80 1.74
N LEU A 45 -5.98 11.89 1.80
CA LEU A 45 -6.40 11.09 0.64
C LEU A 45 -6.98 11.97 -0.47
N ASN A 46 -7.87 12.90 -0.14
CA ASN A 46 -8.46 13.81 -1.12
C ASN A 46 -7.41 14.75 -1.76
N GLU A 47 -6.45 15.24 -0.96
CA GLU A 47 -5.32 16.01 -1.48
C GLU A 47 -4.43 15.16 -2.39
N ALA A 48 -4.15 13.92 -2.00
CA ALA A 48 -3.40 12.98 -2.82
C ALA A 48 -4.13 12.69 -4.14
N LEU A 49 -5.44 12.44 -4.13
CA LEU A 49 -6.25 12.22 -5.33
C LEU A 49 -6.15 13.40 -6.30
N LYS A 50 -6.22 14.64 -5.81
CA LYS A 50 -6.03 15.86 -6.64
C LYS A 50 -4.63 15.98 -7.24
N GLN A 51 -3.62 15.43 -6.58
CA GLN A 51 -2.24 15.42 -7.09
C GLN A 51 -1.98 14.30 -8.08
N VAL A 52 -2.66 13.17 -7.92
CA VAL A 52 -2.40 11.95 -8.70
C VAL A 52 -3.29 11.79 -9.92
N LEU A 53 -4.40 12.51 -10.00
CA LEU A 53 -5.34 12.42 -11.11
C LEU A 53 -5.33 13.69 -11.99
N PRO A 54 -5.65 13.56 -13.28
CA PRO A 54 -6.03 14.70 -14.12
C PRO A 54 -7.23 15.46 -13.54
N ALA A 55 -7.54 16.64 -14.06
CA ALA A 55 -8.67 17.43 -13.59
C ALA A 55 -9.98 16.62 -13.57
N PHE A 56 -10.68 16.61 -12.43
CA PHE A 56 -11.92 15.87 -12.20
C PHE A 56 -12.90 16.73 -11.37
N ASN A 57 -14.19 16.45 -11.48
CA ASN A 57 -15.24 17.15 -10.75
C ASN A 57 -16.19 16.23 -9.95
N ASN A 58 -16.00 14.92 -10.03
CA ASN A 58 -16.75 13.94 -9.25
C ASN A 58 -16.17 13.78 -7.83
N ASN A 59 -16.73 12.83 -7.05
CA ASN A 59 -16.19 12.43 -5.76
C ASN A 59 -15.61 11.00 -5.84
N PRO A 60 -14.31 10.85 -6.16
CA PRO A 60 -13.70 9.53 -6.36
C PRO A 60 -13.78 8.62 -5.13
N VAL A 61 -13.82 9.19 -3.92
CA VAL A 61 -13.92 8.43 -2.67
C VAL A 61 -15.32 7.82 -2.50
N ALA A 62 -16.37 8.56 -2.90
CA ALA A 62 -17.74 8.04 -2.82
C ALA A 62 -18.03 6.98 -3.90
N GLU A 63 -17.36 7.08 -5.05
CA GLU A 63 -17.48 6.13 -6.17
C GLU A 63 -16.40 5.04 -6.15
N SER A 64 -15.65 4.90 -5.04
CA SER A 64 -14.54 3.96 -4.99
C SER A 64 -15.00 2.51 -4.99
N ASP A 65 -14.26 1.64 -5.68
CA ASP A 65 -14.44 0.19 -5.61
C ASP A 65 -13.30 -0.46 -4.84
N THR A 66 -13.61 -1.49 -4.05
CA THR A 66 -12.63 -2.18 -3.20
C THR A 66 -12.50 -3.63 -3.61
N ILE A 67 -11.28 -4.01 -3.99
CA ILE A 67 -10.94 -5.39 -4.34
C ILE A 67 -10.42 -6.09 -3.09
N PHE A 68 -11.05 -7.22 -2.77
CA PHE A 68 -10.70 -8.05 -1.63
C PHE A 68 -10.10 -9.36 -2.08
N SER A 69 -9.08 -9.85 -1.37
CA SER A 69 -8.71 -11.27 -1.37
C SER A 69 -9.01 -11.92 -0.03
N GLU A 70 -9.14 -13.24 -0.07
CA GLU A 70 -9.23 -14.06 1.12
C GLU A 70 -7.91 -14.81 1.31
N LYS A 71 -7.12 -14.37 2.29
CA LYS A 71 -5.87 -15.03 2.67
C LYS A 71 -6.03 -15.65 4.05
N GLY A 72 -6.05 -16.98 4.11
CA GLY A 72 -6.14 -17.74 5.36
C GLY A 72 -7.44 -17.49 6.14
N GLY A 73 -8.57 -17.35 5.46
CA GLY A 73 -9.89 -17.12 6.07
C GLY A 73 -10.13 -15.70 6.58
N LYS A 74 -9.26 -14.74 6.24
CA LYS A 74 -9.44 -13.32 6.51
C LYS A 74 -9.55 -12.55 5.20
N LYS A 75 -10.60 -11.71 5.10
CA LYS A 75 -10.73 -10.75 4.01
C LYS A 75 -9.71 -9.63 4.19
N THR A 76 -8.82 -9.48 3.22
CA THR A 76 -7.83 -8.41 3.14
C THR A 76 -8.16 -7.51 1.96
N VAL A 77 -8.10 -6.21 2.17
CA VAL A 77 -8.20 -5.22 1.07
C VAL A 77 -6.90 -5.26 0.30
N ASP A 78 -6.96 -5.63 -0.97
CA ASP A 78 -5.77 -5.63 -1.85
C ASP A 78 -5.62 -4.29 -2.56
N PHE A 79 -6.72 -3.77 -3.11
CA PHE A 79 -6.74 -2.53 -3.87
C PHE A 79 -8.01 -1.72 -3.59
N ILE A 80 -7.89 -0.40 -3.66
CA ILE A 80 -9.04 0.52 -3.71
C ILE A 80 -8.90 1.37 -4.96
N ILE A 81 -9.90 1.32 -5.83
CA ILE A 81 -9.92 2.05 -7.11
C ILE A 81 -10.82 3.27 -6.94
N TYR A 82 -10.29 4.45 -7.21
CA TYR A 82 -10.96 5.74 -7.12
C TYR A 82 -11.15 6.31 -8.54
N PRO A 83 -12.34 6.20 -9.14
CA PRO A 83 -12.58 6.68 -10.49
C PRO A 83 -12.63 8.20 -10.54
N ALA A 84 -11.96 8.79 -11.51
CA ALA A 84 -11.98 10.22 -11.78
C ALA A 84 -12.79 10.52 -13.03
N LYS A 85 -13.77 11.42 -12.90
CA LYS A 85 -14.65 11.86 -13.98
C LYS A 85 -14.71 13.38 -14.03
N GLU A 86 -14.79 13.90 -15.24
CA GLU A 86 -15.09 15.29 -15.53
C GLU A 86 -16.46 15.35 -16.24
N GLY A 87 -17.51 15.57 -15.45
CA GLY A 87 -18.89 15.40 -15.87
C GLY A 87 -19.18 13.92 -16.12
N ASP A 88 -19.69 13.60 -17.31
CA ASP A 88 -19.95 12.22 -17.72
C ASP A 88 -18.74 11.54 -18.36
N LYS A 89 -17.63 12.28 -18.57
CA LYS A 89 -16.42 11.74 -19.19
C LYS A 89 -15.49 11.17 -18.14
N TRP A 90 -15.11 9.91 -18.31
CA TRP A 90 -14.06 9.29 -17.52
C TRP A 90 -12.68 9.80 -17.95
N VAL A 91 -11.88 10.29 -17.01
CA VAL A 91 -10.57 10.94 -17.26
C VAL A 91 -9.39 10.15 -16.71
N GLY A 92 -9.65 9.15 -15.86
CA GLY A 92 -8.61 8.33 -15.24
C GLY A 92 -9.10 7.64 -13.97
N SER A 93 -8.21 6.93 -13.29
CA SER A 93 -8.51 6.32 -11.99
C SER A 93 -7.26 6.23 -11.14
N ALA A 94 -7.42 6.45 -9.84
CA ALA A 94 -6.34 6.26 -8.88
C ALA A 94 -6.52 4.91 -8.19
N VAL A 95 -5.46 4.12 -8.10
CA VAL A 95 -5.48 2.83 -7.43
C VAL A 95 -4.57 2.90 -6.22
N GLN A 96 -5.15 2.62 -5.07
CA GLN A 96 -4.40 2.41 -3.84
C GLN A 96 -3.87 0.98 -3.84
N ALA A 97 -2.54 0.85 -3.79
CA ALA A 97 -1.85 -0.43 -3.75
C ALA A 97 -0.89 -0.50 -2.57
N THR A 98 -0.69 -1.71 -2.07
CA THR A 98 0.16 -1.96 -0.91
C THR A 98 1.23 -2.99 -1.25
N SER A 99 2.45 -2.77 -0.78
CA SER A 99 3.57 -3.70 -0.93
C SER A 99 4.47 -3.66 0.30
N MET A 100 5.33 -4.67 0.46
CA MET A 100 6.26 -4.75 1.58
C MET A 100 7.62 -4.17 1.16
N GLY A 101 7.95 -3.01 1.72
CA GLY A 101 9.24 -2.35 1.61
C GLY A 101 10.28 -2.88 2.58
N PHE A 102 11.33 -2.09 2.81
CA PHE A 102 12.37 -2.44 3.78
C PHE A 102 11.92 -2.17 5.21
N GLY A 103 11.24 -1.05 5.44
CA GLY A 103 10.75 -0.63 6.76
C GLY A 103 9.39 -1.23 7.14
N GLY A 104 8.74 -1.94 6.22
CA GLY A 104 7.43 -2.56 6.43
C GLY A 104 6.46 -2.23 5.30
N GLU A 105 5.19 -2.06 5.66
CA GLU A 105 4.12 -1.80 4.70
C GLU A 105 4.30 -0.43 4.01
N LEU A 106 4.18 -0.43 2.68
CA LEU A 106 4.31 0.74 1.82
C LEU A 106 3.01 0.91 1.04
N LYS A 107 2.25 1.96 1.39
CA LYS A 107 0.94 2.28 0.79
C LYS A 107 1.08 3.41 -0.21
N LEU A 108 0.68 3.13 -1.44
CA LEU A 108 0.78 4.03 -2.57
C LEU A 108 -0.60 4.32 -3.12
N LEU A 109 -0.78 5.53 -3.62
CA LEU A 109 -1.88 5.91 -4.49
C LEU A 109 -1.29 6.24 -5.85
N VAL A 110 -1.60 5.44 -6.86
CA VAL A 110 -1.08 5.60 -8.23
C VAL A 110 -2.21 6.05 -9.12
N GLY A 111 -2.08 7.20 -9.76
CA GLY A 111 -3.07 7.70 -10.71
C GLY A 111 -2.72 7.32 -12.13
N PHE A 112 -3.69 6.76 -12.83
CA PHE A 112 -3.63 6.44 -14.25
C PHE A 112 -4.54 7.39 -15.02
N ASP A 113 -4.09 7.86 -16.17
CA ASP A 113 -4.91 8.63 -17.10
C ASP A 113 -5.82 7.71 -17.93
N SER A 114 -6.58 8.30 -18.86
CA SER A 114 -7.51 7.55 -19.71
C SER A 114 -6.85 6.55 -20.67
N GLU A 115 -5.54 6.67 -20.88
CA GLU A 115 -4.74 5.78 -21.74
C GLU A 115 -4.04 4.68 -20.91
N GLY A 116 -4.19 4.70 -19.58
CA GLY A 116 -3.49 3.79 -18.67
C GLY A 116 -2.06 4.19 -18.37
N LYS A 117 -1.60 5.38 -18.78
CA LYS A 117 -0.28 5.88 -18.41
C LYS A 117 -0.31 6.44 -17.01
N ILE A 118 0.81 6.33 -16.31
CA ILE A 118 0.95 6.87 -14.97
C ILE A 118 0.95 8.39 -15.05
N TYR A 119 -0.11 9.02 -14.55
CA TYR A 119 -0.21 10.48 -14.47
C TYR A 119 0.72 11.01 -13.38
N ASN A 120 0.58 10.47 -12.16
CA ASN A 120 1.43 10.77 -11.02
C ASN A 120 1.16 9.75 -9.87
N TYR A 121 1.89 9.84 -8.77
CA TYR A 121 1.68 9.00 -7.59
C TYR A 121 1.86 9.79 -6.29
N SER A 122 1.30 9.25 -5.20
CA SER A 122 1.49 9.75 -3.86
C SER A 122 1.74 8.60 -2.89
N LEU A 123 2.61 8.83 -1.92
CA LEU A 123 2.93 7.87 -0.87
C LEU A 123 2.05 8.16 0.34
N LEU A 124 1.03 7.32 0.57
CA LEU A 124 0.04 7.53 1.63
C LEU A 124 0.61 7.17 3.01
N SER A 125 1.43 6.12 3.08
CA SER A 125 2.05 5.68 4.32
C SER A 125 3.28 4.81 4.04
N HIS A 126 4.32 4.97 4.85
CA HIS A 126 5.51 4.13 4.82
C HIS A 126 6.26 4.23 6.15
N ALA A 127 7.09 3.23 6.44
CA ALA A 127 8.01 3.22 7.60
C ALA A 127 9.49 3.12 7.17
N GLU A 128 9.78 3.51 5.93
CA GLU A 128 11.12 3.47 5.36
C GLU A 128 12.13 4.37 6.09
N THR A 129 13.40 3.98 6.06
CA THR A 129 14.50 4.71 6.70
C THR A 129 14.58 6.17 6.20
N PRO A 130 14.50 7.17 7.09
CA PRO A 130 14.61 8.58 6.73
C PRO A 130 15.91 8.88 5.97
N GLY A 131 15.80 9.62 4.86
CA GLY A 131 16.93 10.02 4.02
C GLY A 131 17.45 8.94 3.06
N LEU A 132 16.98 7.70 3.18
CA LEU A 132 17.22 6.61 2.23
C LEU A 132 15.92 6.24 1.51
N GLY A 133 15.16 5.29 2.06
CA GLY A 133 13.94 4.78 1.42
C GLY A 133 12.79 5.79 1.43
N SER A 134 12.78 6.74 2.37
CA SER A 134 11.80 7.83 2.38
C SER A 134 11.84 8.70 1.13
N LYS A 135 12.95 8.67 0.37
CA LYS A 135 13.07 9.36 -0.92
C LYS A 135 12.09 8.83 -1.96
N ALA A 136 11.49 7.65 -1.76
CA ALA A 136 10.45 7.12 -2.63
C ALA A 136 9.26 8.07 -2.82
N ALA A 137 9.02 8.98 -1.87
CA ALA A 137 7.98 10.02 -2.00
C ALA A 137 8.21 10.94 -3.22
N ASP A 138 9.45 11.14 -3.65
CA ASP A 138 9.80 12.09 -4.72
C ASP A 138 10.65 11.48 -5.84
N TRP A 139 11.42 10.44 -5.56
CA TRP A 139 12.42 9.86 -6.48
C TRP A 139 11.84 9.38 -7.81
N PHE A 140 10.59 8.91 -7.82
CA PHE A 140 9.93 8.40 -9.01
C PHE A 140 9.06 9.45 -9.71
N LYS A 141 9.03 10.70 -9.20
CA LYS A 141 8.32 11.82 -9.85
C LYS A 141 9.08 12.31 -11.08
N GLU A 142 8.41 13.13 -11.88
CA GLU A 142 9.00 13.79 -13.03
C GLU A 142 10.26 14.58 -12.67
N GLY A 143 11.27 14.55 -13.55
CA GLY A 143 12.54 15.26 -13.37
C GLY A 143 13.60 14.50 -12.56
N ASN A 144 13.26 13.36 -11.94
CA ASN A 144 14.21 12.50 -11.26
C ASN A 144 14.64 11.31 -12.12
N LYS A 145 15.78 10.70 -11.79
CA LYS A 145 16.33 9.55 -12.52
C LYS A 145 15.42 8.32 -12.52
N GLY A 146 14.65 8.14 -11.44
CA GLY A 146 13.69 7.05 -11.31
C GLY A 146 12.31 7.36 -11.88
N SER A 147 12.13 8.41 -12.69
CA SER A 147 10.80 8.86 -13.07
C SER A 147 9.96 7.77 -13.75
N ILE A 148 8.72 7.60 -13.28
CA ILE A 148 7.72 6.67 -13.86
C ILE A 148 6.57 7.39 -14.56
N LYS A 149 6.55 8.73 -14.55
CA LYS A 149 5.45 9.52 -15.13
C LYS A 149 5.39 9.31 -16.63
N GLY A 150 4.18 9.11 -17.16
CA GLY A 150 3.91 8.86 -18.57
C GLY A 150 4.24 7.44 -19.03
N MET A 151 4.81 6.59 -18.17
CA MET A 151 5.05 5.18 -18.49
C MET A 151 3.75 4.37 -18.36
N ASN A 152 3.68 3.29 -19.12
CA ASN A 152 2.55 2.36 -19.13
C ASN A 152 2.99 0.98 -18.64
N PRO A 153 2.68 0.57 -17.39
CA PRO A 153 3.02 -0.74 -16.87
C PRO A 153 2.43 -1.91 -17.66
N GLY A 154 1.37 -1.68 -18.46
CA GLY A 154 0.76 -2.70 -19.31
C GLY A 154 1.54 -3.04 -20.56
N GLU A 155 2.36 -2.12 -21.06
CA GLU A 155 3.26 -2.36 -22.20
C GLU A 155 4.54 -3.06 -21.75
N THR A 156 5.12 -2.60 -20.66
CA THR A 156 6.32 -3.19 -20.08
C THR A 156 6.28 -3.03 -18.56
N PRO A 157 6.37 -4.14 -17.79
CA PRO A 157 6.42 -4.06 -16.34
C PRO A 157 7.55 -3.16 -15.87
N LEU A 158 7.26 -2.29 -14.90
CA LEU A 158 8.28 -1.41 -14.34
C LEU A 158 9.19 -2.19 -13.40
N THR A 159 10.45 -2.30 -13.76
CA THR A 159 11.49 -2.95 -12.95
C THR A 159 12.72 -2.06 -12.85
N VAL A 160 13.54 -2.28 -11.82
CA VAL A 160 14.76 -1.50 -11.63
C VAL A 160 15.81 -1.88 -12.67
N SER A 161 16.68 -0.94 -13.05
CA SER A 161 17.76 -1.13 -14.01
C SER A 161 18.71 -2.27 -13.64
N LYS A 162 18.95 -2.48 -12.34
CA LYS A 162 19.73 -3.62 -11.82
C LYS A 162 19.10 -4.99 -12.05
N ASP A 163 17.79 -5.05 -12.30
CA ASP A 163 17.03 -6.27 -12.54
C ASP A 163 16.66 -6.39 -14.04
N GLY A 164 17.32 -5.63 -14.92
CA GLY A 164 17.09 -5.63 -16.36
C GLY A 164 15.99 -4.68 -16.84
N GLY A 165 15.48 -3.81 -15.97
CA GLY A 165 14.47 -2.80 -16.30
C GLY A 165 15.02 -1.46 -16.76
N GLN A 166 14.13 -0.47 -16.82
CA GLN A 166 14.43 0.90 -17.26
C GLN A 166 14.47 1.93 -16.11
N ILE A 167 14.07 1.55 -14.89
CA ILE A 167 13.92 2.52 -13.79
C ILE A 167 15.15 2.53 -12.89
N ASP A 168 15.70 3.71 -12.62
CA ASP A 168 16.77 3.83 -11.64
C ASP A 168 16.26 3.68 -10.20
N ALA A 169 16.86 2.74 -9.48
CA ALA A 169 16.60 2.54 -8.06
C ALA A 169 17.17 3.68 -7.20
N ILE A 170 16.56 3.92 -6.05
CA ILE A 170 17.10 4.79 -5.01
C ILE A 170 18.44 4.20 -4.54
N THR A 171 19.50 5.00 -4.57
CA THR A 171 20.83 4.60 -4.10
C THR A 171 20.76 4.07 -2.66
N ALA A 172 21.38 2.91 -2.42
CA ALA A 172 21.38 2.20 -1.14
C ALA A 172 19.98 1.77 -0.62
N SER A 173 18.92 1.85 -1.43
CA SER A 173 17.55 1.51 -1.04
C SER A 173 16.81 0.73 -2.16
N THR A 174 17.50 -0.30 -2.67
CA THR A 174 16.98 -1.15 -3.76
C THR A 174 15.74 -1.94 -3.36
N ILE A 175 15.65 -2.40 -2.10
CA ILE A 175 14.50 -3.17 -1.59
C ILE A 175 13.22 -2.31 -1.67
N THR A 176 13.30 -1.09 -1.16
CA THR A 176 12.22 -0.09 -1.23
C THR A 176 11.84 0.23 -2.67
N SER A 177 12.83 0.41 -3.54
CA SER A 177 12.61 0.70 -4.96
C SER A 177 11.85 -0.44 -5.67
N ARG A 178 12.25 -1.69 -5.42
CA ARG A 178 11.57 -2.88 -5.96
C ARG A 178 10.15 -2.99 -5.41
N ALA A 179 9.97 -2.77 -4.11
CA ALA A 179 8.66 -2.82 -3.47
C ALA A 179 7.70 -1.78 -4.03
N PHE A 180 8.19 -0.56 -4.27
CA PHE A 180 7.46 0.53 -4.90
C PHE A 180 7.01 0.16 -6.32
N LEU A 181 7.93 -0.27 -7.18
CA LEU A 181 7.58 -0.63 -8.56
C LEU A 181 6.65 -1.85 -8.63
N LYS A 182 6.83 -2.82 -7.72
CA LYS A 182 5.91 -3.95 -7.58
C LYS A 182 4.49 -3.49 -7.25
N ALA A 183 4.34 -2.52 -6.35
CA ALA A 183 3.03 -1.95 -6.03
C ALA A 183 2.42 -1.21 -7.22
N VAL A 184 3.22 -0.45 -7.97
CA VAL A 184 2.77 0.26 -9.18
C VAL A 184 2.27 -0.71 -10.26
N ASN A 185 3.03 -1.78 -10.52
CA ASN A 185 2.61 -2.81 -11.48
C ASN A 185 1.32 -3.52 -11.01
N ALA A 186 1.22 -3.84 -9.73
CA ALA A 186 0.01 -4.45 -9.16
C ALA A 186 -1.21 -3.51 -9.23
N ALA A 187 -0.99 -2.21 -8.99
CA ALA A 187 -2.01 -1.18 -9.14
C ALA A 187 -2.54 -1.10 -10.57
N TYR A 188 -1.65 -1.22 -11.56
CA TYR A 188 -2.04 -1.25 -12.98
C TYR A 188 -2.85 -2.51 -13.32
N SER A 189 -2.45 -3.69 -12.83
CA SER A 189 -3.22 -4.92 -13.03
C SER A 189 -4.65 -4.80 -12.49
N ALA A 190 -4.80 -4.18 -11.31
CA ALA A 190 -6.11 -3.89 -10.72
C ALA A 190 -6.90 -2.86 -11.53
N TYR A 191 -6.24 -1.79 -12.02
CA TYR A 191 -6.85 -0.79 -12.90
C TYR A 191 -7.39 -1.40 -14.21
N ASN A 192 -6.64 -2.30 -14.85
CA ASN A 192 -7.02 -2.91 -16.13
C ASN A 192 -8.06 -4.05 -15.99
N GLY A 193 -8.52 -4.36 -14.77
CA GLY A 193 -9.43 -5.48 -14.51
C GLY A 193 -8.80 -6.88 -14.66
N SER A 194 -7.50 -6.95 -14.96
CA SER A 194 -6.70 -8.18 -14.97
C SER A 194 -6.28 -8.55 -13.54
N GLY A 195 -7.25 -8.83 -12.67
CA GLY A 195 -7.10 -9.10 -11.24
C GLY A 195 -6.24 -10.32 -10.85
N ASP A 196 -5.22 -10.67 -11.63
CA ASP A 196 -4.11 -11.51 -11.20
C ASP A 196 -3.20 -10.68 -10.28
N ALA A 197 -3.65 -10.54 -9.03
CA ALA A 197 -2.80 -10.15 -7.92
C ALA A 197 -1.74 -11.24 -7.71
N THR A 198 -0.70 -11.25 -8.54
CA THR A 198 0.54 -11.98 -8.28
C THR A 198 1.28 -11.26 -7.14
N THR A 199 0.67 -11.31 -5.95
CA THR A 199 1.31 -10.93 -4.70
C THR A 199 2.45 -11.92 -4.51
N GLY A 200 3.66 -11.49 -4.88
CA GLY A 200 4.84 -12.35 -4.99
C GLY A 200 5.10 -13.26 -3.78
N ALA A 201 4.55 -14.46 -3.86
CA ALA A 201 5.07 -15.68 -3.29
C ALA A 201 5.44 -16.57 -4.49
N SER A 202 6.71 -16.92 -4.58
CA SER A 202 7.22 -17.94 -5.49
C SER A 202 6.38 -19.21 -5.34
N GLN A 203 5.61 -19.60 -6.35
CA GLN A 203 5.22 -21.00 -6.53
C GLN A 203 6.08 -21.56 -7.64
N ARG A 204 7.21 -22.14 -7.23
CA ARG A 204 7.95 -23.07 -8.08
C ARG A 204 7.14 -24.38 -8.15
N ALA A 205 6.78 -24.72 -9.39
CA ALA A 205 6.50 -26.04 -9.94
C ALA A 205 5.34 -26.85 -9.34
N VAL A 206 4.19 -26.75 -10.01
CA VAL A 206 3.35 -27.94 -10.25
C VAL A 206 4.14 -28.84 -11.19
N VAL A 207 4.53 -30.03 -10.72
CA VAL A 207 4.84 -31.14 -11.62
C VAL A 207 3.51 -31.85 -11.83
N GLU A 208 2.98 -31.73 -13.06
CA GLU A 208 1.81 -32.49 -13.51
C GLU A 208 2.08 -34.01 -13.49
N PRO A 209 1.03 -34.82 -13.28
CA PRO A 209 1.12 -36.27 -13.33
C PRO A 209 1.05 -36.72 -14.79
N ALA A 210 2.01 -37.56 -15.22
CA ALA A 210 1.92 -38.26 -16.51
C ALA A 210 1.85 -39.77 -16.29
N ASP A 211 0.68 -40.28 -16.69
CA ASP A 211 0.40 -41.56 -17.31
C ASP A 211 0.36 -42.83 -16.49
N ALA A 212 -0.87 -43.34 -16.42
CA ALA A 212 -1.17 -44.73 -16.20
C ALA A 212 -1.02 -45.52 -17.53
N ILE A 213 -0.69 -46.80 -17.35
CA ILE A 213 -0.98 -48.00 -18.17
C ILE A 213 -0.11 -48.28 -19.41
N SER A 214 0.73 -49.33 -19.34
CA SER A 214 0.65 -50.53 -20.22
C SER A 214 1.82 -51.53 -19.99
N ALA A 215 1.43 -52.78 -19.70
CA ALA A 215 2.03 -54.07 -20.07
C ALA A 215 3.56 -54.28 -20.03
N ASN A 216 4.03 -55.12 -19.09
CA ASN A 216 4.31 -56.55 -19.33
C ASN A 216 4.52 -57.29 -18.00
#